data_AF-A0A6L3F7B0-F1
#
_entry.id   AF-A0A6L3F7B0-F1
#
_cell.length_a   1.000
_cell.length_b   1.000
_cell.length_c   1.000
_cell.angle_alpha   90.00
_cell.angle_beta   90.00
_cell.angle_gamma   90.00
#
_symmetry.space_group_name_H-M   'P 1'
#
loop_
_entity.id
_entity.type
_entity.pdbx_description
1 polymer ?
#
loop_
_entity_poly.entity_id
_entity_poly.type
_entity_poly.pdbx_seq_one_letter_code
_entity_poly.pdbx_strand_id
1 'polypeptide(L)' 'MLVKRLLLIVISLVAGFVLTYAIVVAPFIADTNLEEFGFSYTFFTTLSLGIAVGIWLDKFMGTDILPK' A
#
# COMPACT_ATOMS: atom_id res chain seq x y z
N MET A 1 5.37 1.57 -21.61
CA MET A 1 4.71 2.38 -20.56
C MET A 1 3.71 1.57 -19.74
N LEU A 2 2.80 0.81 -20.39
CA LEU A 2 1.80 -0.04 -19.72
C LEU A 2 2.39 -1.03 -18.70
N VAL A 3 3.48 -1.73 -19.07
CA VAL A 3 4.17 -2.69 -18.19
C VAL A 3 4.71 -2.03 -16.92
N LYS A 4 5.33 -0.86 -17.03
CA LYS A 4 5.85 -0.12 -15.86
C LYS A 4 4.73 0.34 -14.94
N ARG A 5 3.59 0.76 -15.51
CA ARG A 5 2.39 1.16 -14.74
C ARG A 5 1.76 -0.01 -14.00
N LEU A 6 1.64 -1.17 -14.66
CA LEU A 6 1.17 -2.40 -14.01
C LEU A 6 2.10 -2.84 -12.88
N LEU A 7 3.42 -2.80 -13.10
CA LEU A 7 4.40 -3.10 -12.06
C LEU A 7 4.27 -2.14 -10.87
N LEU A 8 4.10 -0.84 -11.12
CA LEU A 8 3.90 0.14 -10.05
C LEU A 8 2.67 -0.20 -9.21
N ILE A 9 1.52 -0.50 -9.84
CA ILE A 9 0.28 -0.85 -9.13
C ILE A 9 0.48 -2.10 -8.27
N VAL A 10 1.11 -3.14 -8.81
CA VAL A 10 1.33 -4.39 -8.07
C VAL A 10 2.27 -4.15 -6.89
N ILE A 11 3.40 -3.47 -7.12
CA ILE A 11 4.38 -3.17 -6.06
C ILE A 11 3.77 -2.29 -4.98
N SER A 12 2.96 -1.29 -5.37
CA SER A 12 2.36 -0.36 -4.43
C SER A 12 1.29 -1.04 -3.56
N LEU A 13 0.46 -1.92 -4.12
CA LEU A 13 -0.51 -2.70 -3.34
C LEU A 13 0.18 -3.71 -2.40
N VAL A 14 1.23 -4.39 -2.87
CA VAL A 14 2.02 -5.30 -2.01
C VAL A 14 2.66 -4.53 -0.86
N ALA A 15 3.28 -3.39 -1.14
CA ALA A 15 3.87 -2.53 -0.11
C ALA A 15 2.82 -2.01 0.87
N GLY A 16 1.64 -1.59 0.38
CA GLY A 16 0.52 -1.17 1.22
C GLY A 16 0.04 -2.28 2.18
N PHE A 17 0.00 -3.52 1.70
CA PHE A 17 -0.40 -4.66 2.54
C PHE A 17 0.65 -4.98 3.59
N VAL A 18 1.94 -5.00 3.22
CA VAL A 18 3.04 -5.23 4.16
C VAL A 18 3.06 -4.15 5.26
N LEU A 19 2.88 -2.89 4.88
CA LEU A 19 2.79 -1.79 5.85
C LEU A 19 1.58 -1.93 6.77
N THR A 20 0.41 -2.31 6.22
CA THR A 20 -0.80 -2.55 7.02
C THR A 20 -0.57 -3.69 8.01
N TYR A 21 0.00 -4.81 7.57
CA TYR A 21 0.33 -5.93 8.45
C TYR A 21 1.32 -5.52 9.55
N ALA A 22 2.36 -4.78 9.19
CA ALA A 22 3.34 -4.27 10.15
C ALA A 22 2.70 -3.34 11.20
N ILE A 23 1.76 -2.48 10.78
CA ILE A 23 1.01 -1.61 11.69
C ILE A 23 0.12 -2.41 12.64
N VAL A 24 -0.58 -3.41 12.12
CA VAL A 24 -1.53 -4.25 12.89
C VAL A 24 -0.81 -5.08 13.94
N VAL A 25 0.31 -5.71 13.57
CA VAL A 25 1.09 -6.59 14.47
C VAL A 25 2.07 -5.81 15.34
N ALA A 26 2.29 -4.52 15.07
CA ALA A 26 3.21 -3.70 15.88
C ALA A 26 2.65 -3.50 17.31
N PRO A 27 3.39 -3.91 18.36
CA PRO A 27 2.93 -3.85 19.74
C PRO A 27 2.78 -2.41 20.27
N PHE A 28 3.41 -1.44 19.61
CA PHE A 28 3.34 -0.02 19.98
C PHE A 28 2.26 0.76 19.21
N ILE A 29 1.55 0.12 18.28
CA ILE A 29 0.56 0.80 17.43
C ILE A 29 -0.84 0.21 17.63
N ALA A 30 -1.01 -1.08 17.33
CA ALA A 30 -2.32 -1.73 17.39
C ALA A 30 -2.32 -3.01 18.24
N ASP A 31 -1.18 -3.72 18.31
CA ASP A 31 -1.00 -4.95 19.10
C ASP A 31 -2.15 -5.97 18.93
N THR A 32 -2.54 -6.23 17.69
CA THR A 32 -3.65 -7.13 17.36
C THR A 32 -3.32 -7.97 16.13
N ASN A 33 -4.28 -8.77 15.65
CA ASN A 33 -4.17 -9.60 14.46
C ASN A 33 -5.15 -9.13 13.38
N LEU A 34 -4.97 -9.61 12.14
CA LEU A 34 -5.83 -9.22 11.01
C LEU A 34 -7.29 -9.66 11.17
N GLU A 35 -7.56 -10.72 11.93
CA GLU A 35 -8.92 -11.22 12.16
C GLU A 35 -9.71 -10.27 13.05
N GLU A 36 -9.10 -9.82 14.15
CA GLU A 36 -9.65 -8.83 15.08
C GLU A 36 -9.68 -7.42 14.47
N PHE A 37 -8.65 -7.03 13.72
CA PHE A 37 -8.61 -5.76 13.01
C PHE A 37 -9.72 -5.68 11.94
N GLY A 38 -10.12 -6.82 11.38
CA GLY A 38 -11.25 -6.95 10.49
C GLY A 38 -10.90 -6.67 9.02
N PHE A 39 -11.62 -7.37 8.13
CA PHE A 39 -11.37 -7.33 6.70
C PHE A 39 -11.53 -5.92 6.10
N SER A 40 -12.63 -5.22 6.42
CA SER A 40 -12.91 -3.90 5.86
C SER A 40 -11.82 -2.90 6.23
N TYR A 41 -11.38 -2.88 7.49
CA TYR A 41 -10.29 -2.02 7.94
C TYR A 41 -8.98 -2.38 7.24
N THR A 42 -8.62 -3.67 7.21
CA THR A 42 -7.42 -4.15 6.50
C THR A 42 -7.40 -3.70 5.04
N PHE A 43 -8.53 -3.86 4.34
CA PHE A 43 -8.66 -3.52 2.93
C PHE A 43 -8.48 -2.01 2.70
N PHE A 44 -9.21 -1.17 3.44
CA PHE A 44 -9.12 0.28 3.26
C PHE A 44 -7.75 0.83 3.69
N THR A 45 -7.16 0.35 4.78
CA THR A 45 -5.81 0.75 5.21
C THR A 45 -4.76 0.35 4.17
N THR A 46 -4.84 -0.88 3.65
CA THR A 46 -3.95 -1.36 2.57
C THR A 46 -4.08 -0.51 1.33
N LEU A 47 -5.31 -0.19 0.92
CA LEU A 47 -5.56 0.62 -0.27
C LEU A 47 -5.02 2.05 -0.10
N SER A 48 -5.27 2.69 1.05
CA SER A 48 -4.77 4.04 1.34
C SER A 48 -3.25 4.09 1.34
N LEU A 49 -2.59 3.16 2.03
CA LEU A 49 -1.12 3.09 2.07
C LEU A 49 -0.54 2.71 0.71
N GLY A 50 -1.17 1.79 -0.01
CA GLY A 50 -0.76 1.39 -1.34
C GLY A 50 -0.87 2.52 -2.37
N ILE A 51 -1.88 3.38 -2.26
CA ILE A 51 -1.96 4.60 -3.07
C ILE A 51 -0.83 5.56 -2.69
N ALA A 52 -0.59 5.82 -1.41
CA ALA A 52 0.48 6.71 -0.97
C ALA A 52 1.86 6.25 -1.46
N VAL A 53 2.15 4.94 -1.35
CA VAL A 53 3.38 4.33 -1.89
C VAL A 53 3.40 4.42 -3.41
N GLY A 54 2.28 4.19 -4.09
CA GLY A 54 2.18 4.30 -5.55
C GLY A 54 2.50 5.70 -6.07
N ILE A 55 2.00 6.74 -5.39
CA ILE A 55 2.32 8.16 -5.68
C ILE A 55 3.82 8.40 -5.52
N TRP A 56 4.42 7.90 -4.45
CA TRP A 56 5.85 8.03 -4.20
C TRP A 56 6.69 7.30 -5.24
N LEU A 57 6.32 6.06 -5.60
CA LEU A 57 6.99 5.26 -6.62
C LEU A 57 6.84 5.83 -8.03
N ASP A 58 5.72 6.48 -8.36
CA ASP A 58 5.49 7.10 -9.67
C ASP A 58 6.57 8.13 -9.99
N LYS A 59 6.99 8.88 -8.95
CA LYS A 59 8.09 9.85 -9.02
C LYS A 59 9.44 9.20 -9.39
N PHE A 60 9.74 7.99 -8.90
CA PHE A 60 11.02 7.32 -9.17
C PHE A 60 10.98 6.48 -10.45
N MET A 61 9.84 5.87 -10.76
CA MET A 61 9.69 4.97 -11.90
C MET A 61 9.44 5.71 -13.22
N GLY A 62 9.16 7.02 -13.17
CA GLY A 62 8.91 7.84 -14.35
C GLY A 62 7.73 7.31 -15.16
N THR A 63 6.69 6.86 -14.47
CA THR A 63 5.49 6.25 -15.07
C THR A 63 4.46 7.28 -15.52
N ASP A 64 4.62 8.53 -15.09
CA ASP A 64 3.76 9.69 -15.37
C ASP A 64 2.28 9.31 -15.23
N ILE A 65 1.93 8.58 -14.15
CA ILE A 65 0.53 8.27 -13.83
C ILE A 65 -0.16 9.52 -13.31
N LEU A 66 0.54 10.29 -12.47
CA LEU A 66 0.08 11.59 -12.05
C LEU A 66 0.53 12.69 -13.03
N PRO A 67 -0.32 13.71 -13.26
CA PRO A 67 0.10 14.89 -14.00
C PRO A 67 1.23 15.63 -13.25
N LYS A 68 2.06 16.33 -14.02
CA LYS A 68 3.19 17.13 -13.50
C LYS A 68 2.72 18.40 -12.79
#